data_AF-A0A9N7TSI3-F1
#
_entry.id   AF-A0A9N7TSI3-F1
#
_cell.length_a   1.000
_cell.length_b   1.000
_cell.length_c   1.000
_cell.angle_alpha   90.00
_cell.angle_beta   90.00
_cell.angle_gamma   90.00
#
_symmetry.space_group_name_H-M   'P 1'
#
loop_
_entity.id
_entity.type
_entity.pdbx_description
1 polymer ?
#
loop_
_entity_poly.entity_id
_entity_poly.type
_entity_poly.pdbx_seq_one_letter_code
_entity_poly.pdbx_strand_id
1 'polypeptide(L)'
;MTIPMSFPSMGTAPFFKVTVFEQEHFQGKNMEFTSECSNINDCGLDNIRSIRVESGAWVGFEHHSFQGQQFILERGEYPSWDAFSGSLSYHTERLMSLRPIYCAVSTCGGGQGRNEPEEEMSGSERAGERANGDGSDDRSHQSSRMKIFERENFQGRSTELGDDFPSLQAMGWLMPEVGSMHVQCGAFVCYEYPGYRGQQYIMECEKHSGDYQHWRNWGSHCQTPKIQSIRRIRH
;
A
#
# COMPACT_ATOMS: atom_id res chain seq x y z
N MET A 1 -45.93 19.88 -6.71
CA MET A 1 -45.24 18.66 -6.25
C MET A 1 -43.85 18.68 -6.84
N THR A 2 -42.83 18.93 -6.04
CA THR A 2 -41.41 18.83 -6.46
C THR A 2 -40.87 17.50 -5.97
N ILE A 3 -40.47 16.64 -6.91
CA ILE A 3 -39.81 15.37 -6.63
C ILE A 3 -38.41 15.69 -6.08
N PRO A 4 -37.98 15.16 -4.93
CA PRO A 4 -36.61 15.34 -4.48
C PRO A 4 -35.67 14.54 -5.40
N MET A 5 -34.68 15.22 -5.97
CA MET A 5 -33.60 14.54 -6.69
C MET A 5 -32.81 13.69 -5.68
N SER A 6 -32.94 12.37 -5.79
CA SER A 6 -32.05 11.44 -5.10
C SER A 6 -30.66 11.60 -5.71
N PHE A 7 -29.75 12.21 -4.95
CA PHE A 7 -28.33 12.11 -5.26
C PHE A 7 -27.93 10.64 -5.19
N PRO A 8 -27.29 10.08 -6.24
CA PRO A 8 -26.69 8.76 -6.12
C PRO A 8 -25.64 8.85 -5.01
N SER A 9 -25.65 7.85 -4.12
CA SER A 9 -24.61 7.65 -3.10
C SER A 9 -23.26 7.53 -3.81
N MET A 10 -22.56 8.66 -3.94
CA MET A 10 -21.13 8.67 -4.15
C MET A 10 -20.54 7.97 -2.92
N GLY A 11 -19.86 6.84 -3.15
CA GLY A 11 -19.19 6.10 -2.09
C GLY A 11 -18.41 7.08 -1.21
N THR A 12 -18.74 7.11 0.07
CA THR A 12 -18.07 7.99 1.04
C THR A 12 -16.58 7.74 0.95
N ALA A 13 -15.80 8.77 0.61
CA ALA A 13 -14.35 8.69 0.61
C ALA A 13 -13.89 8.10 1.95
N PRO A 14 -12.88 7.21 1.95
CA PRO A 14 -12.44 6.57 3.17
C PRO A 14 -12.02 7.61 4.19
N PHE A 15 -12.63 7.55 5.37
CA PHE A 15 -12.29 8.41 6.49
C PHE A 15 -10.97 7.91 7.08
N PHE A 16 -9.91 8.72 7.06
CA PHE A 16 -8.64 8.39 7.69
C PHE A 16 -8.56 9.08 9.04
N LYS A 17 -8.18 8.34 10.08
CA LYS A 17 -7.97 8.90 11.42
C LYS A 17 -6.94 8.10 12.18
N VAL A 18 -5.99 8.83 12.76
CA VAL A 18 -4.98 8.31 13.69
C VAL A 18 -4.80 9.29 14.84
N THR A 19 -4.71 8.77 16.07
CA THR A 19 -4.35 9.53 17.26
C THR A 19 -2.97 9.08 17.75
N VAL A 20 -2.05 10.01 17.95
CA VAL A 20 -0.70 9.75 18.45
C VAL A 20 -0.52 10.35 19.85
N PHE A 21 0.35 9.74 20.65
CA PHE A 21 0.56 10.09 22.06
C PHE A 21 2.06 10.22 22.36
N GLU A 22 2.43 11.20 23.18
CA GLU A 22 3.83 11.43 23.61
C GLU A 22 4.36 10.38 24.58
N GLN A 23 3.48 9.62 25.23
CA GLN A 23 3.86 8.55 26.16
C GLN A 23 3.29 7.20 25.72
N GLU A 24 3.89 6.14 26.24
CA GLU A 24 3.41 4.78 26.05
C GLU A 24 2.05 4.59 26.73
N HIS A 25 1.33 3.55 26.34
CA HIS A 25 0.00 3.20 26.86
C HIS A 25 -1.03 4.34 26.76
N PHE A 26 -0.95 5.12 25.67
CA PHE A 26 -1.91 6.16 25.30
C PHE A 26 -2.01 7.30 26.34
N GLN A 27 -0.88 7.68 26.92
CA GLN A 27 -0.76 8.73 27.94
C GLN A 27 -0.10 10.01 27.40
N GLY A 28 -0.11 11.06 28.22
CA GLY A 28 0.53 12.33 27.91
C GLY A 28 -0.24 13.18 26.89
N LYS A 29 0.47 14.14 26.27
CA LYS A 29 -0.10 14.96 25.20
C LYS A 29 -0.43 14.06 24.00
N ASN A 30 -1.55 14.34 23.36
CA ASN A 30 -1.99 13.61 22.17
C ASN A 30 -2.42 14.58 21.06
N MET A 31 -2.38 14.09 19.83
CA MET A 31 -2.84 14.79 18.64
C MET A 31 -3.57 13.82 17.72
N GLU A 32 -4.64 14.30 17.10
CA GLU A 32 -5.39 13.58 16.07
C GLU A 32 -5.01 14.09 14.68
N PHE A 33 -4.77 13.17 13.75
CA PHE A 33 -4.50 13.46 12.35
C PHE A 33 -5.52 12.79 11.44
N THR A 34 -6.03 13.57 10.49
CA THR A 34 -6.89 13.10 9.39
C THR A 34 -6.24 13.31 8.01
N SER A 35 -5.02 13.83 7.99
CA SER A 35 -4.18 14.06 6.81
C SER A 35 -2.71 13.83 7.16
N GLU A 36 -1.83 13.91 6.17
CA GLU A 36 -0.38 13.82 6.39
C GLU A 36 0.16 14.93 7.31
N CYS A 37 1.21 14.59 8.06
CA CYS A 37 2.00 15.48 8.89
C CYS A 37 3.48 15.24 8.59
N SER A 38 4.15 16.21 7.97
CA SER A 38 5.55 16.10 7.56
C SER A 38 6.55 16.29 8.72
N ASN A 39 6.12 16.87 9.83
CA ASN A 39 6.96 17.11 11.00
C ASN A 39 6.09 17.31 12.26
N ILE A 40 6.14 16.37 13.18
CA ILE A 40 5.33 16.40 14.42
C ILE A 40 5.73 17.53 15.37
N ASN A 41 6.96 18.05 15.26
CA ASN A 41 7.42 19.17 16.09
C ASN A 41 6.59 20.43 15.80
N ASP A 42 6.08 20.58 14.58
CA ASP A 42 5.22 21.71 14.20
C ASP A 42 3.84 21.63 14.87
N CYS A 43 3.46 20.45 15.37
CA CYS A 43 2.29 20.20 16.22
C CYS A 43 2.62 20.27 17.73
N GLY A 44 3.88 20.59 18.06
CA GLY A 44 4.42 20.64 19.41
C GLY A 44 4.55 19.28 20.09
N LEU A 45 4.75 18.21 19.33
CA LEU A 45 5.08 16.89 19.87
C LEU A 45 6.59 16.65 19.73
N ASP A 46 7.26 16.22 20.80
CA ASP A 46 8.70 15.93 20.76
C ASP A 46 9.00 14.52 20.22
N ASN A 47 8.14 13.55 20.52
CA ASN A 47 8.20 12.18 19.99
C ASN A 47 6.81 11.52 20.06
N ILE A 48 6.63 10.42 19.32
CA ILE A 48 5.45 9.57 19.38
C ILE A 48 5.82 8.23 20.01
N ARG A 49 5.11 7.85 21.07
CA ARG A 49 5.38 6.66 21.87
C ARG A 49 4.27 5.62 21.82
N SER A 50 3.04 6.04 21.58
CA SER A 50 1.93 5.13 21.31
C SER A 50 0.96 5.73 20.30
N ILE A 51 0.21 4.87 19.61
CA ILE A 51 -0.60 5.23 18.44
C ILE A 51 -1.91 4.44 18.48
N ARG A 52 -3.02 5.10 18.17
CA ARG A 52 -4.28 4.46 17.82
C ARG A 52 -4.63 4.80 16.39
N VAL A 53 -4.82 3.80 15.55
CA VAL A 53 -5.33 3.98 14.19
C VAL A 53 -6.81 3.62 14.22
N GLU A 54 -7.67 4.63 14.22
CA GLU A 54 -9.11 4.43 14.25
C GLU A 54 -9.65 4.01 12.88
N SER A 55 -9.08 4.54 11.79
CA SER A 55 -9.55 4.25 10.43
C SER A 55 -8.48 4.47 9.36
N GLY A 56 -8.50 3.57 8.36
CA GLY A 56 -7.55 3.52 7.25
C GLY A 56 -6.21 2.90 7.62
N ALA A 57 -5.30 2.87 6.66
CA ALA A 57 -3.90 2.50 6.87
C ALA A 57 -3.01 3.74 6.76
N TRP A 58 -1.97 3.79 7.59
CA TRP A 58 -1.02 4.88 7.69
C TRP A 58 0.40 4.34 7.58
N VAL A 59 1.33 5.20 7.17
CA VAL A 59 2.77 4.94 7.27
C VAL A 59 3.39 6.02 8.14
N GLY A 60 4.07 5.59 9.19
CA GLY A 60 4.95 6.43 10.00
C GLY A 60 6.38 6.40 9.47
N PHE A 61 7.12 7.47 9.71
CA PHE A 61 8.51 7.60 9.29
C PHE A 61 9.42 8.04 10.43
N GLU A 62 10.63 7.51 10.45
CA GLU A 62 11.65 7.82 11.44
C GLU A 62 12.07 9.29 11.45
N HIS A 63 12.11 9.93 10.29
CA HIS A 63 12.51 11.32 10.15
C HIS A 63 11.38 12.18 9.59
N HIS A 64 11.56 13.50 9.68
CA HIS A 64 10.69 14.49 9.06
C HIS A 64 10.67 14.30 7.53
N SER A 65 9.69 14.91 6.87
CA SER A 65 9.56 14.92 5.41
C SER A 65 9.52 13.50 4.81
N PHE A 66 8.94 12.55 5.55
CA PHE A 66 8.70 11.18 5.12
C PHE A 66 10.00 10.42 4.77
N GLN A 67 11.03 10.58 5.60
CA GLN A 67 12.37 9.99 5.41
C GLN A 67 12.72 8.98 6.50
N GLY A 68 13.74 8.16 6.27
CA GLY A 68 14.19 7.14 7.23
C GLY A 68 13.33 5.88 7.19
N GLN A 69 13.38 5.08 8.25
CA GLN A 69 12.56 3.87 8.38
C GLN A 69 11.07 4.15 8.18
N GLN A 70 10.37 3.18 7.61
CA GLN A 70 8.93 3.20 7.42
C GLN A 70 8.28 2.20 8.39
N PHE A 71 7.14 2.58 8.96
CA PHE A 71 6.37 1.73 9.87
C PHE A 71 4.94 1.64 9.37
N ILE A 72 4.48 0.42 9.06
CA ILE A 72 3.09 0.21 8.69
C ILE A 72 2.18 0.31 9.92
N LEU A 73 1.16 1.15 9.84
CA LEU A 73 0.20 1.44 10.90
C LEU A 73 -1.21 1.13 10.36
N GLU A 74 -1.65 -0.11 10.53
CA GLU A 74 -3.00 -0.55 10.19
C GLU A 74 -3.96 -0.27 11.35
N ARG A 75 -5.27 -0.39 11.11
CA ARG A 75 -6.28 -0.18 12.16
C ARG A 75 -5.98 -1.02 13.41
N GLY A 76 -5.87 -0.36 14.56
CA GLY A 76 -5.51 -1.01 15.81
C GLY A 76 -4.90 -0.08 16.84
N GLU A 77 -4.41 -0.69 17.91
CA GLU A 77 -3.75 -0.01 19.03
C GLU A 77 -2.29 -0.44 19.13
N TYR A 78 -1.39 0.54 19.20
CA TYR A 78 0.04 0.36 19.32
C TYR A 78 0.50 1.03 20.62
N PRO A 79 0.49 0.30 21.76
CA PRO A 79 0.73 0.88 23.08
C PRO A 79 2.18 1.33 23.33
N SER A 80 3.13 0.90 22.49
CA SER A 80 4.56 1.12 22.66
C SER A 80 5.26 1.02 21.31
N TRP A 81 6.54 1.40 21.25
CA TRP A 81 7.30 1.46 20.00
C TRP A 81 7.51 0.09 19.34
N ASP A 82 7.65 -0.98 20.15
CA ASP A 82 7.82 -2.36 19.68
C ASP A 82 6.58 -2.89 18.96
N ALA A 83 5.39 -2.35 19.28
CA ALA A 83 4.14 -2.77 18.65
C ALA A 83 4.05 -2.38 17.17
N PHE A 84 4.60 -1.22 16.77
CA PHE A 84 4.56 -0.77 15.36
C PHE A 84 5.87 -0.99 14.61
N SER A 85 7.01 -1.00 15.31
CA SER A 85 8.29 -1.34 14.70
C SER A 85 8.37 -2.82 14.37
N GLY A 86 7.82 -3.69 15.22
CA GLY A 86 7.88 -5.14 15.07
C GLY A 86 9.28 -5.69 15.33
N SER A 87 9.63 -6.81 14.68
CA SER A 87 10.96 -7.42 14.83
C SER A 87 11.97 -6.79 13.85
N LEU A 88 12.29 -5.51 14.05
CA LEU A 88 13.35 -4.84 13.30
C LEU A 88 14.72 -5.29 13.80
N SER A 89 15.66 -5.44 12.86
CA SER A 89 17.09 -5.58 13.16
C SER A 89 17.70 -4.28 13.70
N TYR A 90 17.01 -3.15 13.49
CA TYR A 90 17.42 -1.81 13.87
C TYR A 90 16.46 -1.24 14.91
N HIS A 91 16.98 -0.96 16.10
CA HIS A 91 16.22 -0.38 17.19
C HIS A 91 16.09 1.14 16.98
N THR A 92 14.89 1.59 16.59
CA THR A 92 14.56 3.01 16.50
C THR A 92 13.18 3.26 17.10
N GLU A 93 13.13 4.17 18.07
CA GLU A 93 11.89 4.59 18.75
C GLU A 93 11.39 5.95 18.22
N ARG A 94 12.01 6.44 17.15
CA ARG A 94 11.75 7.76 16.61
C ARG A 94 10.68 7.64 15.53
N LEU A 95 9.64 8.47 15.62
CA LEU A 95 8.63 8.63 14.57
C LEU A 95 8.30 10.12 14.46
N MET A 96 8.71 10.75 13.37
CA MET A 96 8.68 12.22 13.22
C MET A 96 7.74 12.73 12.13
N SER A 97 7.26 11.85 11.24
CA SER A 97 6.27 12.20 10.23
C SER A 97 5.39 11.00 9.92
N LEU A 98 4.19 11.25 9.40
CA LEU A 98 3.22 10.21 9.08
C LEU A 98 2.26 10.67 7.97
N ARG A 99 1.75 9.73 7.19
CA ARG A 99 0.72 10.00 6.18
C ARG A 99 -0.22 8.80 6.00
N PRO A 100 -1.44 9.03 5.52
CA PRO A 100 -2.33 7.95 5.10
C PRO A 100 -1.78 7.24 3.84
N ILE A 101 -2.21 5.98 3.67
CA ILE A 101 -1.97 5.14 2.50
C ILE A 101 -3.29 5.02 1.73
N TYR A 102 -3.53 5.96 0.83
CA TYR A 102 -4.83 6.10 0.14
C TYR A 102 -5.20 4.86 -0.66
N CYS A 103 -4.25 4.34 -1.44
CA CYS A 103 -4.47 3.16 -2.28
C CYS A 103 -4.66 1.84 -1.52
N ALA A 104 -4.46 1.79 -0.20
CA ALA A 104 -4.81 0.61 0.60
C ALA A 104 -6.34 0.41 0.68
N VAL A 105 -7.11 1.49 0.48
CA VAL A 105 -8.58 1.49 0.54
C VAL A 105 -9.22 1.63 -0.85
N SER A 106 -8.45 2.11 -1.84
CA SER A 106 -8.88 2.22 -3.22
C SER A 106 -9.08 0.82 -3.83
N THR A 107 -10.33 0.39 -3.95
CA THR A 107 -10.72 -0.44 -5.09
C THR A 107 -10.33 0.37 -6.33
N CYS A 108 -9.48 -0.19 -7.19
CA CYS A 108 -9.06 0.49 -8.40
C CYS A 108 -10.28 0.66 -9.32
N GLY A 109 -10.96 1.80 -9.17
CA GLY A 109 -11.97 2.26 -10.11
C GLY A 109 -11.33 2.40 -11.48
N GLY A 110 -11.91 1.73 -12.49
CA GLY A 110 -11.39 1.69 -13.85
C GLY A 110 -11.10 3.07 -14.41
N GLY A 111 -9.82 3.40 -14.54
CA GLY A 111 -9.34 4.47 -15.40
C GLY A 111 -9.45 4.01 -16.86
N GLN A 112 -10.18 4.79 -17.64
CA GLN A 112 -10.49 4.59 -19.06
C GLN A 112 -9.32 4.09 -19.90
N GLY A 113 -9.65 3.14 -20.78
CA GLY A 113 -8.78 2.69 -21.86
C GLY A 113 -8.21 3.88 -22.62
N ARG A 114 -6.90 3.80 -22.91
CA ARG A 114 -6.31 4.61 -23.96
C ARG A 114 -6.99 4.16 -25.25
N ASN A 115 -7.70 5.08 -25.90
CA ASN A 115 -8.27 4.88 -27.23
C ASN A 115 -7.13 4.56 -28.20
N GLU A 116 -7.05 3.31 -28.65
CA GLU A 116 -6.40 2.99 -29.92
C GLU A 116 -7.32 3.50 -31.05
N PRO A 117 -6.79 4.13 -32.11
CA PRO A 117 -7.63 4.53 -33.23
C PRO A 117 -8.06 3.28 -34.00
N GLU A 118 -9.38 3.05 -34.05
CA GLU A 118 -10.01 2.05 -34.90
C GLU A 118 -9.84 2.44 -36.38
N GLU A 119 -9.13 1.60 -37.15
CA GLU A 119 -9.22 1.60 -38.61
C GLU A 119 -10.49 0.85 -39.04
N GLU A 120 -11.48 1.57 -39.57
CA GLU A 120 -12.51 0.96 -40.42
C GLU A 120 -11.87 0.46 -41.72
N MET A 121 -12.16 -0.77 -42.17
CA MET A 121 -13.21 -0.98 -43.19
C MET A 121 -13.36 -2.43 -43.65
N SER A 122 -14.64 -2.79 -43.82
CA SER A 122 -15.23 -3.70 -44.82
C SER A 122 -15.56 -5.16 -44.43
N GLY A 123 -16.85 -5.50 -44.60
CA GLY A 123 -17.21 -6.80 -45.19
C GLY A 123 -18.26 -7.67 -44.49
N SER A 124 -19.53 -7.44 -44.85
CA SER A 124 -20.61 -8.44 -45.06
C SER A 124 -21.39 -9.04 -43.88
N GLU A 125 -22.72 -8.98 -44.04
CA GLU A 125 -23.76 -9.47 -43.15
C GLU A 125 -23.90 -11.00 -43.15
N ARG A 126 -24.24 -11.59 -41.99
CA ARG A 126 -25.20 -12.70 -41.90
C ARG A 126 -25.82 -12.80 -40.51
N ALA A 127 -27.14 -12.76 -40.47
CA ALA A 127 -27.97 -12.99 -39.30
C ALA A 127 -27.98 -14.47 -38.90
N GLY A 128 -27.97 -14.76 -37.60
CA GLY A 128 -28.13 -16.13 -37.08
C GLY A 128 -27.96 -16.24 -35.57
N GLU A 129 -29.09 -16.33 -34.89
CA GLU A 129 -29.34 -17.09 -33.66
C GLU A 129 -28.73 -16.65 -32.31
N ARG A 130 -29.68 -16.31 -31.42
CA ARG A 130 -29.52 -16.14 -29.97
C ARG A 130 -29.02 -17.45 -29.36
N ALA A 131 -27.86 -17.39 -28.72
CA ALA A 131 -27.49 -18.33 -27.67
C ALA A 131 -27.33 -17.54 -26.37
N ASN A 132 -28.23 -17.82 -25.41
CA ASN A 132 -28.04 -17.47 -24.01
C ASN A 132 -26.82 -18.25 -23.50
N GLY A 133 -25.66 -17.60 -23.49
CA GLY A 133 -24.48 -18.07 -22.77
C GLY A 133 -24.51 -17.47 -21.37
N ASP A 134 -24.69 -18.34 -20.38
CA ASP A 134 -24.39 -18.14 -18.98
C ASP A 134 -22.93 -17.67 -18.83
N GLY A 135 -22.74 -16.35 -18.93
CA GLY A 135 -21.50 -15.69 -18.57
C GLY A 135 -21.51 -15.50 -17.06
N SER A 136 -21.15 -16.55 -16.34
CA SER A 136 -20.79 -16.49 -14.93
C SER A 136 -19.86 -15.28 -14.72
N ASP A 137 -20.29 -14.37 -13.84
CA ASP A 137 -19.55 -13.22 -13.34
C ASP A 137 -18.06 -13.56 -13.12
N ASP A 138 -17.18 -13.12 -14.04
CA ASP A 138 -15.73 -13.10 -13.84
C ASP A 138 -15.23 -11.65 -13.72
N ARG A 139 -15.99 -10.81 -13.02
CA ARG A 139 -15.58 -9.44 -12.62
C ARG A 139 -15.59 -9.23 -11.12
N SER A 140 -15.56 -10.29 -10.31
CA SER A 140 -15.53 -10.18 -8.86
C SER A 140 -14.12 -10.41 -8.33
N HIS A 141 -13.64 -9.40 -7.58
CA HIS A 141 -12.41 -9.31 -6.78
C HIS A 141 -11.26 -8.52 -7.42
N GLN A 142 -11.42 -7.19 -7.41
CA GLN A 142 -10.32 -6.22 -7.48
C GLN A 142 -9.45 -6.31 -6.21
N SER A 143 -8.68 -7.39 -6.07
CA SER A 143 -7.72 -7.63 -4.99
C SER A 143 -6.42 -6.86 -5.22
N SER A 144 -5.69 -6.50 -4.15
CA SER A 144 -4.33 -5.95 -4.28
C SER A 144 -3.46 -6.86 -5.14
N ARG A 145 -2.70 -6.27 -6.07
CA ARG A 145 -1.88 -7.02 -7.04
C ARG A 145 -0.57 -6.30 -7.31
N MET A 146 0.53 -7.03 -7.20
CA MET A 146 1.86 -6.54 -7.58
C MET A 146 2.61 -7.58 -8.38
N LYS A 147 3.63 -7.14 -9.13
CA LYS A 147 4.57 -8.01 -9.81
C LYS A 147 5.98 -7.71 -9.31
N ILE A 148 6.74 -8.75 -8.97
CA ILE A 148 8.14 -8.65 -8.56
C ILE A 148 9.05 -9.21 -9.66
N PHE A 149 10.26 -8.64 -9.78
CA PHE A 149 11.24 -8.97 -10.82
C PHE A 149 12.60 -9.25 -10.19
N GLU A 150 13.36 -10.19 -10.75
CA GLU A 150 14.69 -10.56 -10.26
C GLU A 150 15.70 -9.41 -10.40
N ARG A 151 15.54 -8.58 -11.42
CA ARG A 151 16.48 -7.50 -11.74
C ARG A 151 15.79 -6.15 -11.73
N GLU A 152 16.60 -5.12 -11.61
CA GLU A 152 16.17 -3.72 -11.74
C GLU A 152 15.54 -3.47 -13.12
N ASN A 153 14.77 -2.39 -13.24
CA ASN A 153 14.11 -1.97 -14.48
C ASN A 153 13.19 -3.04 -15.10
N PHE A 154 12.51 -3.82 -14.26
CA PHE A 154 11.52 -4.84 -14.66
C PHE A 154 12.08 -5.97 -15.53
N GLN A 155 13.34 -6.35 -15.29
CA GLN A 155 14.04 -7.38 -16.05
C GLN A 155 14.15 -8.71 -15.30
N GLY A 156 14.47 -9.78 -16.04
CA GLY A 156 14.68 -11.11 -15.49
C GLY A 156 13.37 -11.87 -15.27
N ARG A 157 13.43 -12.94 -14.47
CA ARG A 157 12.23 -13.68 -14.09
C ARG A 157 11.31 -12.78 -13.27
N SER A 158 10.01 -13.03 -13.38
CA SER A 158 9.01 -12.31 -12.60
C SER A 158 7.89 -13.23 -12.16
N THR A 159 7.21 -12.82 -11.09
CA THR A 159 5.98 -13.46 -10.61
C THR A 159 4.99 -12.38 -10.15
N GLU A 160 3.70 -12.63 -10.39
CA GLU A 160 2.62 -11.80 -9.85
C GLU A 160 2.22 -12.31 -8.46
N LEU A 161 1.89 -11.38 -7.56
CA LEU A 161 1.51 -11.63 -6.18
C LEU A 161 0.17 -10.95 -5.91
N GLY A 162 -0.80 -11.74 -5.43
CA GLY A 162 -2.10 -11.25 -4.94
C GLY A 162 -2.39 -11.61 -3.48
N ASP A 163 -1.51 -12.36 -2.84
CA ASP A 163 -1.65 -12.90 -1.48
C ASP A 163 -0.48 -12.51 -0.57
N ASP A 164 -0.57 -12.92 0.70
CA ASP A 164 0.47 -12.67 1.69
C ASP A 164 1.48 -13.82 1.71
N PHE A 165 2.77 -13.50 1.67
CA PHE A 165 3.87 -14.45 1.61
C PHE A 165 4.84 -14.22 2.77
N PRO A 166 4.74 -15.00 3.87
CA PRO A 166 5.69 -14.91 4.98
C PRO A 166 7.09 -15.44 4.61
N SER A 167 7.22 -16.15 3.49
CA SER A 167 8.51 -16.56 2.92
C SER A 167 8.41 -16.59 1.41
N LEU A 168 9.13 -15.69 0.73
CA LEU A 168 9.19 -15.69 -0.73
C LEU A 168 9.87 -16.96 -1.26
N GLN A 169 10.87 -17.46 -0.52
CA GLN A 169 11.56 -18.71 -0.86
C GLN A 169 10.61 -19.91 -0.88
N ALA A 170 9.66 -19.98 0.06
CA ALA A 170 8.67 -21.05 0.11
C ALA A 170 7.70 -21.03 -1.08
N MET A 171 7.51 -19.86 -1.70
CA MET A 171 6.72 -19.68 -2.93
C MET A 171 7.51 -20.01 -4.21
N GLY A 172 8.83 -20.26 -4.10
CA GLY A 172 9.70 -20.59 -5.23
C GLY A 172 10.57 -19.43 -5.71
N TRP A 173 10.55 -18.28 -5.01
CA TRP A 173 11.50 -17.17 -5.23
C TRP A 173 12.81 -17.46 -4.50
N LEU A 174 13.72 -18.15 -5.18
CA LEU A 174 14.91 -18.73 -4.55
C LEU A 174 15.98 -17.70 -4.15
N MET A 175 15.95 -16.51 -4.74
CA MET A 175 16.90 -15.44 -4.44
C MET A 175 16.42 -14.60 -3.25
N PRO A 176 17.31 -14.15 -2.36
CA PRO A 176 16.93 -13.26 -1.27
C PRO A 176 16.63 -11.82 -1.72
N GLU A 177 16.98 -11.46 -2.96
CA GLU A 177 16.74 -10.13 -3.54
C GLU A 177 15.51 -10.06 -4.43
N VAL A 178 14.90 -8.88 -4.46
CA VAL A 178 13.96 -8.44 -5.50
C VAL A 178 14.61 -7.25 -6.20
N GLY A 179 14.75 -7.28 -7.53
CA GLY A 179 15.44 -6.21 -8.26
C GLY A 179 14.53 -5.00 -8.53
N SER A 180 13.25 -5.25 -8.83
CA SER A 180 12.25 -4.21 -9.05
C SER A 180 10.82 -4.73 -8.83
N MET A 181 9.87 -3.81 -8.68
CA MET A 181 8.48 -4.13 -8.40
C MET A 181 7.53 -3.21 -9.17
N HIS A 182 6.39 -3.73 -9.59
CA HIS A 182 5.30 -2.95 -10.17
C HIS A 182 4.00 -3.23 -9.40
N VAL A 183 3.44 -2.22 -8.73
CA VAL A 183 2.18 -2.33 -7.98
C VAL A 183 1.03 -1.91 -8.87
N GLN A 184 0.22 -2.87 -9.31
CA GLN A 184 -0.89 -2.62 -10.23
C GLN A 184 -2.11 -2.05 -9.51
N CYS A 185 -2.37 -2.55 -8.29
CA CYS A 185 -3.45 -2.09 -7.45
C CYS A 185 -3.20 -2.39 -5.98
N GLY A 186 -3.74 -1.54 -5.11
CA GLY A 186 -3.58 -1.66 -3.67
C GLY A 186 -2.23 -1.16 -3.16
N ALA A 187 -1.92 -1.57 -1.95
CA ALA A 187 -0.63 -1.32 -1.31
C ALA A 187 -0.09 -2.59 -0.64
N PHE A 188 1.23 -2.70 -0.60
CA PHE A 188 1.96 -3.82 -0.02
C PHE A 188 3.02 -3.31 0.93
N VAL A 189 3.35 -4.12 1.94
CA VAL A 189 4.54 -3.94 2.75
C VAL A 189 5.48 -5.11 2.50
N CYS A 190 6.71 -4.76 2.14
CA CYS A 190 7.81 -5.68 1.87
C CYS A 190 8.80 -5.66 3.04
N TYR A 191 9.32 -6.81 3.41
CA TYR A 191 10.20 -6.98 4.58
C TYR A 191 11.52 -7.66 4.20
N GLU A 192 12.59 -7.24 4.87
CA GLU A 192 13.94 -7.74 4.66
C GLU A 192 14.09 -9.25 4.95
N TYR A 193 13.37 -9.78 5.95
CA TYR A 193 13.46 -11.17 6.39
C TYR A 193 12.12 -11.92 6.30
N PRO A 194 12.13 -13.27 6.31
CA PRO A 194 10.92 -14.06 6.43
C PRO A 194 10.18 -13.79 7.74
N GLY A 195 8.85 -13.97 7.69
CA GLY A 195 7.95 -13.78 8.81
C GLY A 195 7.65 -12.32 9.11
N TYR A 196 7.73 -11.43 8.10
CA TYR A 196 7.44 -10.00 8.22
C TYR A 196 8.36 -9.27 9.20
N ARG A 197 9.67 -9.48 9.06
CA ARG A 197 10.70 -8.96 9.98
C ARG A 197 11.77 -8.15 9.27
N GLY A 198 12.51 -7.35 10.03
CA GLY A 198 13.48 -6.40 9.51
C GLY A 198 12.84 -5.19 8.86
N GLN A 199 13.63 -4.44 8.10
CA GLN A 199 13.23 -3.18 7.50
C GLN A 199 11.95 -3.33 6.66
N GLN A 200 11.03 -2.38 6.83
CA GLN A 200 9.76 -2.33 6.10
C GLN A 200 9.82 -1.33 4.94
N TYR A 201 9.22 -1.70 3.81
CA TYR A 201 9.11 -0.86 2.61
C TYR A 201 7.67 -0.87 2.09
N ILE A 202 7.04 0.30 2.04
CA ILE A 202 5.66 0.47 1.59
C ILE A 202 5.65 0.72 0.07
N MET A 203 4.96 -0.17 -0.65
CA MET A 203 4.79 -0.10 -2.10
C MET A 203 3.33 0.21 -2.42
N GLU A 204 3.07 1.31 -3.11
CA GLU A 204 1.75 1.88 -3.38
C GLU A 204 1.53 1.99 -4.89
N CYS A 205 0.36 1.58 -5.40
CA CYS A 205 0.07 1.71 -6.83
C CYS A 205 -0.06 3.17 -7.31
N GLU A 206 -0.38 4.11 -6.42
CA GLU A 206 -0.52 5.52 -6.75
C GLU A 206 0.82 6.28 -6.71
N LYS A 207 1.83 5.78 -5.99
CA LYS A 207 3.16 6.39 -5.95
C LYS A 207 3.96 5.91 -7.16
N HIS A 208 4.61 6.84 -7.86
CA HIS A 208 5.38 6.53 -9.06
C HIS A 208 4.59 5.76 -10.14
N SER A 209 3.26 5.87 -10.17
CA SER A 209 2.39 5.01 -11.01
C SER A 209 2.57 3.51 -10.76
N GLY A 210 2.96 3.14 -9.54
CA GLY A 210 3.26 1.77 -9.13
C GLY A 210 4.65 1.29 -9.53
N ASP A 211 5.46 2.12 -10.20
CA ASP A 211 6.76 1.72 -10.76
C ASP A 211 7.91 1.92 -9.77
N TYR A 212 8.43 0.80 -9.25
CA TYR A 212 9.58 0.74 -8.36
C TYR A 212 10.76 0.06 -9.07
N GLN A 213 11.36 0.76 -10.02
CA GLN A 213 12.40 0.25 -10.93
C GLN A 213 13.73 -0.10 -10.26
N HIS A 214 14.04 0.52 -9.12
CA HIS A 214 15.31 0.36 -8.42
C HIS A 214 15.10 0.47 -6.91
N TRP A 215 15.74 -0.41 -6.14
CA TRP A 215 15.61 -0.47 -4.67
C TRP A 215 15.92 0.83 -3.92
N ARG A 216 16.74 1.73 -4.47
CA ARG A 216 16.99 3.06 -3.89
C ARG A 216 15.73 3.94 -3.80
N ASN A 217 14.70 3.59 -4.57
CA ASN A 217 13.45 4.35 -4.62
C ASN A 217 12.36 3.73 -3.72
N TRP A 218 12.65 2.62 -3.03
CA TRP A 218 11.69 1.98 -2.11
C TRP A 218 11.54 2.73 -0.79
N GLY A 219 12.55 3.51 -0.42
CA GLY A 219 12.61 4.31 0.79
C GLY A 219 14.01 4.86 0.97
N SER A 220 14.14 6.03 1.61
CA SER A 220 15.45 6.68 1.75
C SER A 220 16.43 5.96 2.68
N HIS A 221 15.92 5.04 3.50
CA HIS A 221 16.73 4.13 4.32
C HIS A 221 17.12 2.83 3.59
N CYS A 222 16.63 2.59 2.37
CA CYS A 222 16.93 1.35 1.66
C CYS A 222 18.40 1.30 1.25
N GLN A 223 19.11 0.24 1.68
CA GLN A 223 20.54 0.04 1.39
C GLN A 223 20.82 -1.21 0.54
N THR A 224 19.86 -2.14 0.46
CA THR A 224 20.00 -3.39 -0.29
C THR A 224 18.67 -3.77 -0.93
N PRO A 225 18.66 -4.52 -2.05
CA PRO A 225 17.44 -5.03 -2.68
C PRO A 225 16.84 -6.26 -1.97
N LYS A 226 17.27 -6.56 -0.74
CA LYS A 226 16.89 -7.79 -0.04
C LYS A 226 15.46 -7.71 0.47
N ILE A 227 14.61 -8.63 0.02
CA ILE A 227 13.21 -8.77 0.41
C ILE A 227 12.89 -10.25 0.47
N GLN A 228 12.37 -10.72 1.61
CA GLN A 228 12.13 -12.15 1.86
C GLN A 228 10.72 -12.46 2.35
N SER A 229 9.90 -11.44 2.67
CA SER A 229 8.46 -11.61 2.86
C SER A 229 7.70 -10.36 2.42
N ILE A 230 6.46 -10.56 1.95
CA ILE A 230 5.60 -9.50 1.41
C ILE A 230 4.18 -9.79 1.88
N ARG A 231 3.41 -8.76 2.26
CA ARG A 231 1.97 -8.89 2.51
C ARG A 231 1.21 -7.68 2.02
N ARG A 232 -0.08 -7.87 1.81
CA ARG A 232 -1.00 -6.77 1.53
C ARG A 232 -1.18 -5.91 2.78
N ILE A 233 -1.38 -4.62 2.55
CA ILE A 233 -1.81 -3.68 3.60
C ILE A 233 -3.33 -3.72 3.69
N ARG A 234 -3.85 -3.87 4.91
CA ARG A 234 -5.27 -3.92 5.25
C ARG A 234 -5.72 -2.57 5.83
N HIS A 235 -7.00 -2.25 5.65
CA HIS A 235 -7.64 -1.02 6.14
C HIS A 235 -8.83 -1.32 7.05
#